data_AF-A0A0Q8W5Z4-F1
#
_entry.id   AF-A0A0Q8W5Z4-F1
#
_cell.length_a   1.000
_cell.length_b   1.000
_cell.length_c   1.000
_cell.angle_alpha   90.00
_cell.angle_beta   90.00
_cell.angle_gamma   90.00
#
_symmetry.space_group_name_H-M   'P 1'
#
loop_
_entity.id
_entity.type
_entity.pdbx_description
1 polymer ?
#
loop_
_entity_poly.entity_id
_entity_poly.type
_entity_poly.pdbx_seq_one_letter_code
_entity_poly.pdbx_strand_id
1 'polypeptide(L)'
;MDGAAFSRVDSNDSIACWTLITDSEHGDSRPVSLVIEPAAAPDPTVLELAATVVARFDEFSELAAGYLRQRLREPEFRLRRSEVATLDAPEAPFDEPEAVIWADGSWMLRFAESGLGMADPYGIGVLFDGTRPSAVEDLSGADPA
;
A
#
# COMPACT_ATOMS: atom_id res chain seq x y z
N MET A 1 24.76 -3.04 -6.70
CA MET A 1 23.32 -3.30 -6.52
C MET A 1 23.21 -4.20 -5.32
N ASP A 2 23.11 -3.61 -4.13
CA ASP A 2 22.72 -4.36 -2.94
C ASP A 2 21.27 -4.75 -3.17
N GLY A 3 21.06 -6.05 -3.41
CA GLY A 3 19.72 -6.60 -3.62
C GLY A 3 18.96 -6.49 -2.31
N ALA A 4 17.83 -5.79 -2.34
CA ALA A 4 16.85 -5.79 -1.27
C ALA A 4 16.59 -7.23 -0.80
N ALA A 5 16.99 -7.55 0.43
CA ALA A 5 16.87 -8.90 0.97
C ALA A 5 15.51 -9.06 1.67
N PHE A 6 14.53 -9.62 0.96
CA PHE A 6 13.24 -9.97 1.54
C PHE A 6 13.40 -11.11 2.56
N SER A 7 12.83 -10.91 3.75
CA SER A 7 12.77 -11.92 4.81
C SER A 7 11.42 -12.60 4.81
N ARG A 8 11.39 -13.94 4.85
CA ARG A 8 10.14 -14.72 4.96
C ARG A 8 9.61 -14.61 6.39
N VAL A 9 8.45 -13.96 6.58
CA VAL A 9 7.92 -13.62 7.91
C VAL A 9 7.04 -14.72 8.48
N ASP A 10 6.09 -15.23 7.69
CA ASP A 10 5.15 -16.25 8.16
C ASP A 10 4.69 -17.12 7.00
N SER A 11 4.43 -18.39 7.28
CA SER A 11 4.08 -19.37 6.26
C SER A 11 3.28 -20.51 6.85
N ASN A 12 1.99 -20.51 6.54
CA ASN A 12 1.28 -21.77 6.51
C ASN A 12 1.59 -22.46 5.17
N ASP A 13 1.25 -23.74 5.01
CA ASP A 13 1.46 -24.47 3.73
C ASP A 13 0.73 -23.82 2.53
N SER A 14 -0.23 -22.93 2.81
CA SER A 14 -1.05 -22.24 1.80
C SER A 14 -0.45 -20.93 1.27
N ILE A 15 0.23 -20.11 2.09
CA ILE A 15 0.65 -18.74 1.72
C ILE A 15 2.11 -18.50 2.15
N ALA A 16 2.91 -17.91 1.27
CA ALA A 16 4.25 -17.43 1.59
C ALA A 16 4.27 -15.88 1.61
N CYS A 17 4.55 -15.30 2.78
CA CYS A 17 4.73 -13.87 2.95
C CYS A 17 6.22 -13.51 3.08
N TRP A 18 6.67 -12.58 2.26
CA TRP A 18 8.03 -12.06 2.24
C TRP A 18 8.02 -10.56 2.49
N THR A 19 8.77 -10.04 3.45
CA THR A 19 8.78 -8.62 3.78
C THR A 19 10.19 -8.06 3.70
N LEU A 20 10.30 -6.87 3.11
CA LEU A 20 11.47 -6.02 3.10
C LEU A 20 11.09 -4.73 3.82
N ILE A 21 11.96 -4.23 4.67
CA ILE A 21 11.85 -2.88 5.22
C ILE A 21 12.91 -2.05 4.49
N THR A 22 12.48 -1.01 3.78
CA THR A 22 13.39 -0.05 3.14
C THR A 22 13.35 1.26 3.88
N ASP A 23 14.51 1.88 4.07
CA ASP A 23 14.61 3.24 4.58
C ASP A 23 14.16 4.22 3.48
N SER A 24 13.34 5.19 3.87
CA SER A 24 13.06 6.36 3.04
C SER A 24 14.21 7.36 3.09
N GLU A 25 14.28 8.28 2.13
CA GLU A 25 15.23 9.39 2.19
C GLU A 25 15.03 10.28 3.44
N HIS A 26 13.87 10.17 4.10
CA HIS A 26 13.49 10.90 5.30
C HIS A 26 13.78 10.12 6.61
N GLY A 27 14.27 8.88 6.52
CA GLY A 27 14.63 8.04 7.68
C GLY A 27 13.47 7.23 8.28
N ASP A 28 12.34 7.17 7.58
CA ASP A 28 11.19 6.33 7.94
C ASP A 28 11.29 4.94 7.32
N SER A 29 10.77 3.95 8.04
CA SER A 29 10.79 2.53 7.64
C SER A 29 9.55 2.19 6.82
N ARG A 30 9.76 1.81 5.56
CA ARG A 30 8.69 1.46 4.62
C ARG A 30 8.65 -0.04 4.37
N PRO A 31 7.61 -0.73 4.85
CA PRO A 31 7.48 -2.16 4.60
C PRO A 31 6.96 -2.41 3.18
N VAL A 32 7.63 -3.31 2.47
CA VAL A 32 7.24 -3.87 1.19
C VAL A 32 7.06 -5.36 1.38
N SER A 33 5.82 -5.83 1.27
CA SER A 33 5.42 -7.22 1.46
C SER A 33 5.05 -7.88 0.13
N LEU A 34 5.55 -9.09 -0.12
CA LEU A 34 5.11 -9.96 -1.19
C LEU A 34 4.28 -11.10 -0.60
N VAL A 35 3.08 -11.30 -1.16
CA VAL A 35 2.14 -12.33 -0.74
C VAL A 35 1.95 -13.31 -1.90
N ILE A 36 2.45 -14.53 -1.72
CA ILE A 36 2.44 -15.57 -2.76
C ILE A 36 1.52 -16.71 -2.32
N GLU A 37 0.41 -16.90 -3.04
CA GLU A 37 -0.54 -18.00 -2.84
C GLU A 37 -0.74 -18.77 -4.17
N PRO A 38 -0.52 -20.10 -4.20
CA PRO A 38 -0.01 -20.94 -3.12
C PRO A 38 1.44 -20.62 -2.73
N ALA A 39 1.85 -20.98 -1.51
CA ALA A 39 3.18 -20.72 -0.97
C ALA A 39 4.32 -21.18 -1.93
N ALA A 40 4.98 -20.21 -2.57
CA ALA A 40 6.05 -20.46 -3.52
C ALA A 40 7.13 -19.36 -3.42
N ALA A 41 8.25 -19.58 -4.12
CA ALA A 41 9.21 -18.51 -4.34
C ALA A 41 8.61 -17.43 -5.25
N PRO A 42 8.84 -16.14 -4.98
CA PRO A 42 8.36 -15.07 -5.85
C PRO A 42 9.00 -15.18 -7.24
N ASP A 43 8.18 -14.97 -8.27
CA ASP A 43 8.64 -14.98 -9.66
C ASP A 43 9.61 -13.80 -9.92
N PRO A 44 10.62 -13.93 -10.81
CA PRO A 44 11.49 -12.82 -11.17
C PRO A 44 10.75 -11.55 -11.58
N THR A 45 9.62 -11.63 -12.29
CA THR A 45 8.84 -10.45 -12.66
C THR A 45 8.24 -9.75 -11.44
N VAL A 46 7.82 -10.51 -10.43
CA VAL A 46 7.32 -9.97 -9.15
C VAL A 46 8.45 -9.31 -8.36
N LEU A 47 9.66 -9.88 -8.39
CA LEU A 47 10.84 -9.27 -7.78
C LEU A 47 11.27 -7.97 -8.49
N GLU A 48 11.19 -7.91 -9.81
CA GLU A 48 11.46 -6.68 -10.58
C GLU A 48 10.44 -5.58 -10.28
N LEU A 49 9.15 -5.95 -10.14
CA LEU A 49 8.12 -5.05 -9.69
C LEU A 49 8.42 -4.52 -8.29
N ALA A 50 8.74 -5.41 -7.33
CA ALA A 50 9.08 -5.02 -5.97
C ALA A 50 10.29 -4.09 -5.91
N ALA A 51 11.34 -4.36 -6.69
CA ALA A 51 12.49 -3.47 -6.82
C ALA A 51 12.09 -2.09 -7.39
N THR A 52 11.18 -2.06 -8.37
CA THR A 52 10.65 -0.82 -8.94
C THR A 52 9.84 -0.02 -7.92
N VAL A 53 8.98 -0.70 -7.15
CA VAL A 53 8.18 -0.10 -6.07
C VAL A 53 9.08 0.50 -5.00
N VAL A 54 10.13 -0.23 -4.56
CA VAL A 54 11.12 0.28 -3.61
C VAL A 54 11.84 1.51 -4.16
N ALA A 55 12.32 1.44 -5.41
CA ALA A 55 13.09 2.52 -6.02
C ALA A 55 12.27 3.79 -6.30
N ARG A 56 10.95 3.66 -6.47
CA ARG A 56 10.03 4.76 -6.80
C ARG A 56 8.94 4.93 -5.74
N PHE A 57 9.22 4.53 -4.51
CA PHE A 57 8.22 4.45 -3.46
C PHE A 57 7.60 5.83 -3.19
N ASP A 58 8.41 6.88 -3.05
CA ASP A 58 7.93 8.25 -2.84
C ASP A 58 6.99 8.70 -3.96
N GLU A 59 7.36 8.46 -5.22
CA GLU A 59 6.53 8.81 -6.37
C GLU A 59 5.18 8.08 -6.32
N PHE A 60 5.18 6.79 -5.97
CA PHE A 60 3.95 6.02 -5.84
C PHE A 60 3.09 6.46 -4.64
N SER A 61 3.72 6.81 -3.52
CA SER A 61 3.03 7.37 -2.35
C SER A 61 2.35 8.69 -2.67
N GLU A 62 3.03 9.59 -3.39
CA GLU A 62 2.46 10.85 -3.86
C GLU A 62 1.30 10.62 -4.83
N LEU A 63 1.46 9.68 -5.78
CA LEU A 63 0.40 9.28 -6.72
C LEU A 63 -0.82 8.71 -5.99
N ALA A 64 -0.61 7.83 -5.03
CA ALA A 64 -1.67 7.21 -4.24
C ALA A 64 -2.42 8.26 -3.40
N ALA A 65 -1.69 9.13 -2.68
CA ALA A 65 -2.29 10.22 -1.91
C ALA A 65 -3.10 11.18 -2.81
N GLY A 66 -2.58 11.52 -3.98
CA GLY A 66 -3.28 12.34 -4.97
C GLY A 66 -4.52 11.65 -5.55
N TYR A 67 -4.48 10.33 -5.75
CA TYR A 67 -5.62 9.54 -6.20
C TYR A 67 -6.69 9.44 -5.12
N LEU A 68 -6.31 9.16 -3.87
CA LEU A 68 -7.21 9.14 -2.72
C LEU A 68 -7.90 10.49 -2.53
N ARG A 69 -7.15 11.60 -2.55
CA ARG A 69 -7.74 12.95 -2.46
C ARG A 69 -8.81 13.23 -3.52
N GLN A 70 -8.65 12.68 -4.73
CA GLN A 70 -9.64 12.83 -5.80
C GLN A 70 -10.83 11.90 -5.59
N ARG A 71 -10.57 10.60 -5.36
CA ARG A 71 -11.60 9.58 -5.21
C ARG A 71 -12.47 9.79 -3.98
N LEU A 72 -11.87 10.13 -2.84
CA LEU A 72 -12.58 10.36 -1.59
C LEU A 72 -13.53 11.57 -1.63
N ARG A 73 -13.35 12.49 -2.58
CA ARG A 73 -14.30 13.59 -2.84
C ARG A 73 -15.56 13.12 -3.57
N GLU A 74 -15.55 11.92 -4.14
CA GLU A 74 -16.71 11.33 -4.77
C GLU A 74 -17.79 11.00 -3.74
N PRO A 75 -19.08 11.16 -4.09
CA PRO A 75 -20.19 10.94 -3.17
C PRO A 75 -20.31 9.48 -2.70
N GLU A 76 -19.62 8.55 -3.35
CA GLU A 76 -19.58 7.12 -2.98
C GLU A 76 -18.99 6.90 -1.58
N PHE A 77 -17.96 7.67 -1.19
CA PHE A 77 -17.27 7.53 0.10
C PHE A 77 -17.98 8.25 1.25
N ARG A 78 -19.01 9.07 0.96
CA ARG A 78 -19.84 9.77 1.96
C ARG A 78 -19.06 10.45 3.09
N LEU A 79 -17.93 11.07 2.77
CA LEU A 79 -17.11 11.77 3.77
C LEU A 79 -17.88 12.89 4.49
N ARG A 80 -17.61 13.06 5.78
CA ARG A 80 -18.11 14.21 6.54
C ARG A 80 -17.39 15.48 6.09
N ARG A 81 -18.02 16.63 6.29
CA ARG A 81 -17.40 17.94 6.00
C ARG A 81 -16.04 18.14 6.66
N SER A 82 -15.86 17.64 7.88
CA SER A 82 -14.59 17.71 8.60
C SER A 82 -13.50 16.88 7.90
N GLU A 83 -13.85 15.71 7.36
CA GLU A 83 -12.92 14.82 6.65
C GLU A 83 -12.52 15.40 5.29
N VAL A 84 -13.46 16.04 4.60
CA VAL A 84 -13.16 16.79 3.37
C VAL A 84 -12.19 17.95 3.64
N ALA A 85 -12.38 18.70 4.73
CA ALA A 85 -11.46 19.76 5.11
C ALA A 85 -10.06 19.24 5.44
N THR A 86 -9.96 18.05 6.04
CA THR A 86 -8.69 17.35 6.29
C THR A 86 -7.99 16.93 4.98
N LEU A 87 -8.74 16.51 3.96
CA LEU A 87 -8.17 16.21 2.64
C LEU A 87 -7.60 17.44 1.92
N ASP A 88 -8.19 18.61 2.14
CA ASP A 88 -7.76 19.90 1.60
C ASP A 88 -6.57 20.53 2.37
N ALA A 89 -6.12 19.90 3.45
CA ALA A 89 -4.94 20.34 4.18
C ALA A 89 -3.67 20.20 3.31
N PRO A 90 -2.66 21.09 3.49
CA PRO A 90 -1.42 21.04 2.74
C PRO A 90 -0.68 19.71 2.95
N GLU A 91 -0.64 19.24 4.20
CA GLU A 91 -0.14 17.90 4.55
C GLU A 91 -1.23 16.86 4.26
N ALA A 92 -0.85 15.77 3.59
CA ALA A 92 -1.77 14.68 3.32
C ALA A 92 -2.15 14.03 4.66
N PRO A 93 -3.44 13.71 4.90
CA PRO A 93 -3.86 13.11 6.15
C PRO A 93 -3.58 11.60 6.20
N PHE A 94 -2.63 11.12 5.41
CA PHE A 94 -2.26 9.73 5.32
C PHE A 94 -0.84 9.61 5.85
N ASP A 95 -0.63 8.68 6.76
CA ASP A 95 0.71 8.34 7.23
C ASP A 95 1.50 7.60 6.15
N GLU A 96 2.71 7.14 6.48
CA GLU A 96 3.57 6.46 5.53
C GLU A 96 2.93 5.10 5.11
N PRO A 97 2.70 4.86 3.81
CA PRO A 97 2.06 3.63 3.36
C PRO A 97 2.98 2.43 3.41
N GLU A 98 2.37 1.26 3.28
CA GLU A 98 3.00 -0.04 3.15
C GLU A 98 2.70 -0.60 1.76
N ALA A 99 3.68 -1.17 1.05
CA ALA A 99 3.43 -1.82 -0.23
C ALA A 99 3.11 -3.30 -0.06
N VAL A 100 2.09 -3.78 -0.75
CA VAL A 100 1.69 -5.19 -0.79
C VAL A 100 1.63 -5.64 -2.24
N ILE A 101 2.40 -6.67 -2.60
CA ILE A 101 2.55 -7.18 -3.96
C ILE A 101 2.11 -8.65 -4.00
N TRP A 102 1.26 -9.03 -4.95
CA TRP A 102 0.79 -10.40 -5.11
C TRP A 102 1.53 -11.15 -6.23
N ALA A 103 1.38 -12.48 -6.23
CA ALA A 103 2.02 -13.37 -7.19
C ALA A 103 1.64 -13.10 -8.66
N ASP A 104 0.46 -12.52 -8.93
CA ASP A 104 0.01 -12.21 -10.28
C ASP A 104 0.61 -10.89 -10.83
N GLY A 105 1.36 -10.15 -10.01
CA GLY A 105 1.93 -8.85 -10.34
C GLY A 105 1.01 -7.67 -10.02
N SER A 106 -0.20 -7.91 -9.53
CA SER A 106 -1.00 -6.88 -8.87
C SER A 106 -0.30 -6.41 -7.59
N TRP A 107 -0.47 -5.14 -7.25
CA TRP A 107 0.03 -4.59 -6.00
C TRP A 107 -0.78 -3.38 -5.53
N MET A 108 -0.58 -3.02 -4.26
CA MET A 108 -1.31 -1.96 -3.59
C MET A 108 -0.40 -1.21 -2.62
N LEU A 109 -0.67 0.09 -2.46
CA LEU A 109 -0.19 0.85 -1.30
C LEU A 109 -1.29 0.94 -0.26
N ARG A 110 -1.01 0.46 0.95
CA ARG A 110 -1.91 0.49 2.10
C ARG A 110 -1.47 1.58 3.08
N PHE A 111 -2.37 2.52 3.35
CA PHE A 111 -2.20 3.51 4.40
C PHE A 111 -2.87 2.97 5.66
N ALA A 112 -2.08 2.42 6.58
CA ALA A 112 -2.59 1.79 7.81
C ALA A 112 -3.23 2.82 8.74
N GLU A 113 -2.59 3.98 8.89
CA GLU A 113 -3.11 5.12 9.64
C GLU A 113 -3.51 6.24 8.69
N SER A 114 -4.67 6.84 8.96
CA SER A 114 -5.05 8.08 8.32
C SER A 114 -5.92 8.92 9.27
N GLY A 115 -5.91 10.23 9.07
CA GLY A 115 -6.79 11.18 9.75
C GLY A 115 -8.27 11.08 9.33
N LEU A 116 -8.67 10.03 8.62
CA LEU A 116 -10.04 9.80 8.16
C LEU A 116 -10.69 8.67 8.96
N GLY A 117 -11.91 8.89 9.44
CA GLY A 117 -12.60 7.89 10.27
C GLY A 117 -13.01 6.64 9.50
N MET A 118 -13.06 6.70 8.16
CA MET A 118 -13.35 5.53 7.32
C MET A 118 -12.17 4.57 7.16
N ALA A 119 -10.94 5.01 7.41
CA ALA A 119 -9.76 4.15 7.34
C ALA A 119 -9.45 3.53 8.71
N ASP A 120 -10.25 3.79 9.73
CA ASP A 120 -10.10 3.17 11.05
C ASP A 120 -10.87 1.83 11.07
N PRO A 121 -10.29 0.73 11.58
CA PRO A 121 -8.94 0.59 12.15
C PRO A 121 -7.90 -0.01 11.19
N TYR A 122 -8.31 -0.40 9.98
CA TYR A 122 -7.51 -1.26 9.09
C TYR A 122 -6.85 -0.54 7.91
N GLY A 123 -7.08 0.76 7.78
CA GLY A 123 -6.50 1.61 6.77
C GLY A 123 -7.31 1.74 5.48
N ILE A 124 -6.69 2.38 4.49
CA ILE A 124 -7.20 2.51 3.12
C ILE A 124 -6.13 2.09 2.13
N GLY A 125 -6.54 1.34 1.12
CA GLY A 125 -5.67 0.81 0.08
C GLY A 125 -5.82 1.53 -1.25
N VAL A 126 -4.75 1.65 -2.02
CA VAL A 126 -4.77 2.05 -3.42
C VAL A 126 -4.17 0.94 -4.25
N LEU A 127 -5.00 0.28 -5.06
CA LEU A 127 -4.60 -0.74 -6.01
C LEU A 127 -3.92 -0.09 -7.22
N PHE A 128 -2.87 -0.75 -7.72
CA PHE A 128 -2.12 -0.32 -8.88
C PHE A 128 -2.19 -1.36 -10.00
N ASP A 129 -2.43 -0.88 -11.22
CA ASP A 129 -2.25 -1.64 -12.45
C ASP A 129 -0.92 -1.21 -13.08
N GLY A 130 0.10 -2.04 -12.89
CA GLY A 130 1.49 -1.72 -13.25
C GLY A 130 2.04 -0.56 -12.42
N THR A 131 2.05 0.66 -12.96
CA THR A 131 2.56 1.87 -12.27
C THR A 131 1.49 2.94 -12.09
N ARG A 132 0.21 2.61 -12.32
CA ARG A 132 -0.90 3.57 -12.27
C ARG A 132 -1.92 3.16 -11.22
N PRO A 133 -2.38 4.08 -10.37
CA PRO A 133 -3.46 3.79 -9.44
C PRO A 133 -4.73 3.48 -10.24
N SER A 134 -5.38 2.36 -9.91
CA SER A 134 -6.55 1.83 -10.62
C SER A 134 -7.81 1.89 -9.77
N ALA A 135 -7.73 1.53 -8.49
CA ALA A 135 -8.87 1.50 -7.59
C ALA A 135 -8.47 1.87 -6.15
N VAL A 136 -9.46 2.31 -5.37
CA VAL A 136 -9.32 2.50 -3.93
C VAL A 136 -9.99 1.31 -3.26
N GLU A 137 -9.29 0.68 -2.33
CA GLU A 137 -9.79 -0.44 -1.55
C GLU A 137 -10.04 0.03 -0.12
N ASP A 138 -11.29 -0.13 0.33
CA ASP A 138 -11.67 0.14 1.71
C ASP A 138 -11.40 -1.11 2.55
N LEU A 139 -10.41 -1.02 3.45
CA LEU A 139 -10.03 -2.13 4.32
C LEU A 139 -10.76 -2.10 5.67
N SER A 140 -11.58 -1.09 5.96
CA SER A 140 -12.33 -0.98 7.22
C SER A 140 -13.26 -2.16 7.49
N GLY A 141 -13.71 -2.83 6.42
CA GLY A 141 -14.54 -4.03 6.47
C GLY A 141 -13.78 -5.36 6.51
N ALA A 142 -12.45 -5.35 6.62
CA ALA A 142 -11.67 -6.57 6.79
C ALA A 142 -12.01 -7.19 8.15
N ASP A 143 -12.84 -8.23 8.15
CA ASP A 143 -13.10 -9.04 9.34
C ASP A 143 -11.74 -9.54 9.87
N PRO A 144 -11.44 -9.40 11.18
CA PRO A 144 -10.27 -10.03 11.76
C PRO A 144 -10.47 -11.55 11.67
N ALA A 145 -9.84 -12.17 10.67
CA ALA A 145 -9.81 -13.62 10.52
C ALA A 145 -9.15 -14.31 11.72
#